data_AF-A0A948UQE9-F1
#
_entry.id   AF-A0A948UQE9-F1
#
_cell.length_a   1.000
_cell.length_b   1.000
_cell.length_c   1.000
_cell.angle_alpha   90.00
_cell.angle_beta   90.00
_cell.angle_gamma   90.00
#
_symmetry.space_group_name_H-M   'P 1'
#
loop_
_entity.id
_entity.type
_entity.pdbx_description
1 polymer ?
#
loop_
_entity_poly.entity_id
_entity_poly.type
_entity_poly.pdbx_seq_one_letter_code
_entity_poly.pdbx_strand_id
1 'polypeptide(L)'
;MKEGYIRPKEDNRRFYEKLVPVISATTKVEINGYATRTRQQLEINGKWAMWHSVKGGINEDKKDKKASYEILYNPDGPDKIGEWLKMVPFGARNAEGLENRLRDSAVVGKEVLEKSGLTYHAVKLQECVIKTKEGATTYGFTTPHIGPTEEHILKEMHTYEPDESRIAQEFVERMHATSFKLAAWLYLEHGLWVGDSNPGNIIASFNGHKVISSFIDFASRPNRAYNGNVLIKTLDETDVIMEKNLSVLYKGFKVQADIHKIPFSRGTKEVEEAFTLLLPERKKELRKSKY
;
A
#
# COMPACT_ATOMS: atom_id res chain seq x y z
N MET A 1 7.01 2.72 -22.31
CA MET A 1 7.21 3.78 -21.30
C MET A 1 8.66 3.71 -20.85
N LYS A 2 9.43 4.80 -21.00
CA LYS A 2 10.61 5.00 -20.15
C LYS A 2 10.05 5.09 -18.72
N GLU A 3 10.63 4.36 -17.76
CA GLU A 3 10.07 4.23 -16.40
C GLU A 3 9.75 5.62 -15.80
N GLY A 4 8.94 5.67 -14.73
CA GLY A 4 8.53 6.88 -14.00
C GLY A 4 9.72 7.66 -13.41
N TYR A 5 10.59 8.12 -14.29
CA TYR A 5 11.96 8.50 -14.04
C TYR A 5 12.03 10.00 -13.93
N ILE A 6 12.13 10.45 -12.70
CA ILE A 6 12.66 11.77 -12.43
C ILE A 6 14.10 11.55 -12.01
N ARG A 7 15.05 11.70 -12.95
CA ARG A 7 16.47 11.82 -12.59
C ARG A 7 16.60 13.03 -11.66
N PRO A 8 17.22 12.92 -10.48
CA PRO A 8 17.53 14.09 -9.69
C PRO A 8 18.40 15.02 -10.53
N LYS A 9 17.91 16.22 -10.85
CA LYS A 9 18.80 17.36 -11.14
C LYS A 9 19.72 17.55 -9.93
N GLU A 10 20.97 17.98 -10.14
CA GLU A 10 21.97 18.17 -9.08
C GLU A 10 21.45 18.96 -7.88
N ASP A 11 20.51 19.89 -8.09
CA ASP A 11 19.85 20.69 -7.05
C ASP A 11 19.02 19.86 -6.03
N ASN A 12 18.62 18.62 -6.36
CA ASN A 12 17.83 17.77 -5.47
C ASN A 12 18.69 16.82 -4.61
N ARG A 13 20.01 16.76 -4.80
CA ARG A 13 20.87 15.81 -4.07
C ARG A 13 20.84 16.05 -2.56
N ARG A 14 20.98 17.30 -2.15
CA ARG A 14 20.93 17.73 -0.74
C ARG A 14 19.56 17.45 -0.09
N PHE A 15 18.50 17.50 -0.90
CA PHE A 15 17.13 17.16 -0.49
C PHE A 15 16.99 15.66 -0.19
N TYR A 16 17.47 14.79 -1.09
CA TYR A 16 17.45 13.33 -0.87
C TYR A 16 18.39 12.88 0.25
N GLU A 17 19.55 13.52 0.41
CA GLU A 17 20.50 13.24 1.50
C GLU A 17 19.90 13.53 2.89
N LYS A 18 18.97 14.49 2.99
CA LYS A 18 18.23 14.76 4.23
C LYS A 18 17.07 13.80 4.45
N LEU A 19 16.31 13.45 3.40
CA LEU A 19 15.09 12.64 3.48
C LEU A 19 15.33 11.13 3.61
N VAL A 20 16.37 10.59 2.99
CA VAL A 20 16.71 9.15 3.07
C VAL A 20 16.95 8.71 4.52
N PRO A 21 17.71 9.45 5.35
CA PRO A 21 17.82 9.18 6.78
C PRO A 21 16.48 9.22 7.52
N VAL A 22 15.61 10.20 7.20
CA VAL A 22 14.27 10.30 7.80
C VAL A 22 13.51 9.02 7.53
N ILE A 23 13.35 8.63 6.27
CA ILE A 23 12.47 7.52 5.92
C ILE A 23 13.05 6.17 6.36
N SER A 24 14.38 6.04 6.36
CA SER A 24 15.06 4.88 6.94
C SER A 24 14.86 4.79 8.47
N ALA A 25 14.88 5.93 9.16
CA ALA A 25 14.56 6.00 10.59
C ALA A 25 13.07 5.74 10.83
N THR A 26 12.18 6.34 10.03
CA THR A 26 10.74 6.15 10.01
C THR A 26 10.38 4.68 9.81
N THR A 27 11.09 3.94 8.97
CA THR A 27 10.89 2.48 8.82
C THR A 27 11.07 1.77 10.16
N LYS A 28 12.16 2.07 10.89
CA LYS A 28 12.44 1.48 12.20
C LYS A 28 11.44 1.97 13.26
N VAL A 29 11.07 3.25 13.21
CA VAL A 29 10.10 3.85 14.12
C VAL A 29 8.71 3.25 13.90
N GLU A 30 8.29 3.00 12.66
CA GLU A 30 6.99 2.39 12.37
C GLU A 30 6.95 0.96 12.92
N ILE A 31 7.98 0.17 12.60
CA ILE A 31 8.16 -1.19 13.11
C ILE A 31 8.03 -1.22 14.64
N ASN A 32 8.63 -0.25 15.33
CA ASN A 32 8.58 -0.13 16.79
C ASN A 32 7.31 0.57 17.32
N GLY A 33 6.60 1.30 16.45
CA GLY A 33 5.45 2.14 16.77
C GLY A 33 4.12 1.41 16.69
N TYR A 34 4.08 0.22 16.08
CA TYR A 34 2.90 -0.63 16.10
C TYR A 34 2.59 -1.07 17.53
N ALA A 35 1.43 -0.64 18.03
CA ALA A 35 0.91 -1.06 19.32
C ALA A 35 0.68 -2.58 19.33
N THR A 36 1.64 -3.34 19.87
CA THR A 36 1.52 -4.79 20.03
C THR A 36 0.35 -5.06 20.97
N ARG A 37 -0.69 -5.73 20.48
CA ARG A 37 -1.90 -6.05 21.27
C ARG A 37 -1.77 -7.39 21.97
N THR A 38 -1.35 -8.41 21.21
CA THR A 38 -1.22 -9.80 21.67
C THR A 38 -0.07 -10.46 20.94
N ARG A 39 0.68 -11.35 21.61
CA ARG A 39 1.71 -12.19 20.99
C ARG A 39 1.21 -13.62 20.88
N GLN A 40 1.43 -14.26 19.75
CA GLN A 40 0.95 -15.62 19.48
C GLN A 40 2.01 -16.45 18.80
N GLN A 41 2.16 -17.68 19.27
CA GLN A 41 3.01 -18.65 18.61
C GLN A 41 2.21 -19.34 17.50
N LEU A 42 2.62 -19.11 16.25
CA LEU A 42 1.94 -19.63 15.06
C LEU A 42 2.91 -20.47 14.22
N GLU A 43 2.40 -21.52 13.61
CA GLU A 43 3.10 -22.28 12.59
C GLU A 43 2.75 -21.73 11.21
N ILE A 44 3.76 -21.33 10.45
CA ILE A 44 3.62 -20.83 9.09
C ILE A 44 4.63 -21.56 8.22
N ASN A 45 4.15 -22.21 7.16
CA ASN A 45 4.99 -22.99 6.23
C ASN A 45 5.92 -23.99 6.96
N GLY A 46 5.42 -24.65 8.00
CA GLY A 46 6.17 -25.65 8.78
C GLY A 46 7.12 -25.08 9.84
N LYS A 47 7.13 -23.76 10.06
CA LYS A 47 8.01 -23.09 11.03
C LYS A 47 7.20 -22.38 12.11
N TRP A 48 7.52 -22.66 13.36
CA TRP A 48 6.95 -21.99 14.52
C TRP A 48 7.70 -20.70 14.81
N ALA A 49 6.97 -19.59 14.92
CA ALA A 49 7.53 -18.29 15.31
C ALA A 49 6.55 -17.52 16.19
N MET A 50 7.05 -16.52 16.90
CA MET A 50 6.24 -15.59 17.68
C MET A 50 5.78 -14.44 16.78
N TRP A 51 4.47 -14.27 16.65
CA TRP A 51 3.83 -13.24 15.85
C TRP A 51 3.10 -12.24 16.74
N HIS A 52 3.25 -10.97 16.45
CA HIS A 52 2.76 -9.86 17.26
C HIS A 52 1.56 -9.25 16.55
N SER A 53 0.36 -9.41 17.08
CA SER A 53 -0.84 -8.77 16.54
C SER A 53 -0.73 -7.25 16.67
N VAL A 54 -0.85 -6.55 15.54
CA VAL A 54 -0.83 -5.08 15.46
C VAL A 54 -2.23 -4.51 15.20
N LYS A 55 -3.04 -5.23 14.41
CA LYS A 55 -4.40 -4.83 14.01
C LYS A 55 -5.25 -6.09 13.84
N GLY A 56 -6.55 -5.93 14.09
CA GLY A 56 -7.39 -7.07 14.41
C GLY A 56 -7.23 -7.42 15.90
N GLY A 57 -8.11 -8.27 16.40
CA GLY A 57 -8.16 -8.65 17.79
C GLY A 57 -8.25 -10.16 17.87
N ILE A 58 -7.09 -10.83 17.93
CA ILE A 58 -7.02 -12.21 18.40
C ILE A 58 -7.18 -12.29 19.93
N ASN A 59 -8.19 -11.59 20.44
CA ASN A 59 -8.72 -11.81 21.78
C ASN A 59 -10.06 -12.51 21.62
N GLU A 60 -10.17 -13.68 22.21
CA GLU A 60 -11.40 -14.46 22.29
C GLU A 60 -12.51 -13.73 23.07
N ASP A 61 -12.14 -12.74 23.90
CA ASP A 61 -13.07 -12.04 24.81
C ASP A 61 -13.75 -10.79 24.24
N LYS A 62 -13.43 -10.35 23.02
CA LYS A 62 -14.14 -9.21 22.42
C LYS A 62 -15.34 -9.71 21.62
N LYS A 63 -16.54 -9.59 22.21
CA LYS A 63 -17.86 -9.79 21.58
C LYS A 63 -18.04 -9.06 20.23
N ASP A 64 -17.18 -8.09 19.94
CA ASP A 64 -17.11 -7.35 18.68
C ASP A 64 -15.87 -7.75 17.85
N LYS A 65 -15.88 -8.92 17.19
CA LYS A 65 -14.96 -9.22 16.08
C LYS A 65 -15.35 -8.38 14.85
N LYS A 66 -15.05 -7.08 14.90
CA LYS A 66 -15.39 -6.10 13.82
C LYS A 66 -14.38 -6.07 12.67
N ALA A 67 -13.16 -6.60 12.86
CA ALA A 67 -12.13 -6.60 11.83
C ALA A 67 -12.29 -7.81 10.90
N SER A 68 -12.29 -7.59 9.58
CA SER A 68 -12.36 -8.66 8.58
C SER A 68 -11.07 -9.48 8.48
N TYR A 69 -9.93 -8.93 8.89
CA TYR A 69 -8.61 -9.58 8.85
C TYR A 69 -7.80 -9.21 10.09
N GLU A 70 -6.90 -10.11 10.47
CA GLU A 70 -5.83 -9.86 11.43
C GLU A 70 -4.55 -9.48 10.69
N ILE A 71 -3.81 -8.54 11.25
CA ILE A 71 -2.48 -8.15 10.80
C ILE A 71 -1.51 -8.39 11.96
N LEU A 72 -0.49 -9.19 11.70
CA LEU A 72 0.56 -9.54 12.64
C LEU A 72 1.92 -9.21 12.06
N TYR A 73 2.87 -8.98 12.94
CA TYR A 73 4.25 -8.68 12.61
C TYR A 73 5.18 -9.65 13.35
N ASN A 74 6.18 -10.17 12.65
CA ASN A 74 7.26 -10.95 13.23
C ASN A 74 8.58 -10.17 13.10
N PRO A 75 9.11 -9.61 14.21
CA PRO A 75 10.37 -8.86 14.19
C PRO A 75 11.58 -9.75 13.85
N ASP A 76 11.50 -11.04 14.16
CA ASP A 76 12.56 -12.03 13.96
C ASP A 76 12.46 -12.72 12.58
N GLY A 77 11.74 -12.10 11.65
CA GLY A 77 11.60 -12.58 10.28
C GLY A 77 12.95 -12.79 9.57
N PRO A 78 12.98 -13.62 8.51
CA PRO A 78 14.18 -13.82 7.71
C PRO A 78 14.63 -12.44 7.20
N ASP A 79 15.91 -12.12 7.42
CA ASP A 79 16.59 -10.88 6.97
C ASP A 79 16.59 -9.67 7.94
N LYS A 80 16.15 -9.81 9.20
CA LYS A 80 16.17 -8.71 10.22
C LYS A 80 15.34 -7.46 9.82
N ILE A 81 14.61 -7.53 8.71
CA ILE A 81 13.70 -6.50 8.21
C ILE A 81 12.29 -6.69 8.80
N GLY A 82 12.03 -7.86 9.40
CA GLY A 82 10.74 -8.25 9.91
C GLY A 82 9.77 -8.68 8.81
N GLU A 83 8.75 -9.43 9.20
CA GLU A 83 7.77 -10.01 8.28
C GLU A 83 6.34 -9.62 8.70
N TRP A 84 5.53 -9.25 7.73
CA TRP A 84 4.10 -9.04 7.89
C TRP A 84 3.33 -10.31 7.61
N LEU A 85 2.26 -10.51 8.37
CA LEU A 85 1.26 -11.53 8.13
C LEU A 85 -0.12 -10.85 8.10
N LYS A 86 -0.85 -11.04 7.00
CA LYS A 86 -2.27 -10.75 6.95
C LYS A 86 -3.03 -12.06 6.87
N MET A 87 -3.99 -12.27 7.76
CA MET A 87 -4.70 -13.53 7.86
C MET A 87 -6.18 -13.36 8.16
N VAL A 88 -6.95 -14.40 7.86
CA VAL A 88 -8.35 -14.51 8.31
C VAL A 88 -8.34 -14.82 9.81
N PRO A 89 -9.17 -14.14 10.63
CA PRO A 89 -9.24 -14.44 12.06
C PRO A 89 -9.73 -15.87 12.30
N PHE A 90 -9.15 -16.56 13.28
CA PHE A 90 -9.66 -17.87 13.70
C PHE A 90 -11.13 -17.79 14.12
N GLY A 91 -11.94 -18.73 13.61
CA GLY A 91 -13.38 -18.79 13.88
C GLY A 91 -14.21 -17.66 13.24
N ALA A 92 -13.75 -17.07 12.14
CA ALA A 92 -14.53 -16.06 11.41
C ALA A 92 -15.82 -16.67 10.82
N ARG A 93 -16.97 -15.99 11.02
CA ARG A 93 -18.30 -16.44 10.58
C ARG A 93 -18.49 -16.57 9.05
N ASN A 94 -17.58 -16.00 8.25
CA ASN A 94 -17.55 -16.10 6.79
C ASN A 94 -16.11 -16.34 6.31
N ALA A 95 -15.44 -17.33 6.91
CA ALA A 95 -14.03 -17.61 6.66
C ALA A 95 -13.76 -17.79 5.16
N GLU A 96 -14.49 -18.66 4.47
CA GLU A 96 -14.31 -18.93 3.02
C GLU A 96 -14.35 -17.65 2.16
N GLY A 97 -15.34 -16.78 2.38
CA GLY A 97 -15.45 -15.52 1.64
C GLY A 97 -14.30 -14.54 1.95
N LEU A 98 -13.80 -14.52 3.17
CA LEU A 98 -12.63 -13.72 3.56
C LEU A 98 -11.34 -14.31 2.99
N GLU A 99 -11.19 -15.63 2.98
CA GLU A 99 -10.04 -16.32 2.41
C GLU A 99 -9.93 -16.06 0.91
N ASN A 100 -11.02 -16.19 0.17
CA ASN A 100 -11.04 -15.91 -1.27
C ASN A 100 -10.64 -14.46 -1.58
N ARG A 101 -11.16 -13.48 -0.82
CA ARG A 101 -10.75 -12.07 -0.96
C ARG A 101 -9.29 -11.85 -0.62
N LEU A 102 -8.78 -12.57 0.37
CA LEU A 102 -7.38 -12.44 0.81
C LEU A 102 -6.42 -13.08 -0.21
N ARG A 103 -6.83 -14.18 -0.87
CA ARG A 103 -6.12 -14.76 -2.02
C ARG A 103 -6.05 -13.78 -3.18
N ASP A 104 -7.19 -13.21 -3.57
CA ASP A 104 -7.23 -12.18 -4.61
C ASP A 104 -6.34 -10.98 -4.25
N SER A 105 -6.35 -10.57 -2.98
CA SER A 105 -5.48 -9.52 -2.46
C SER A 105 -3.99 -9.88 -2.58
N ALA A 106 -3.61 -11.13 -2.33
CA ALA A 106 -2.23 -11.59 -2.47
C ALA A 106 -1.78 -11.58 -3.93
N VAL A 107 -2.63 -12.03 -4.85
CA VAL A 107 -2.35 -12.04 -6.29
C VAL A 107 -2.21 -10.61 -6.83
N VAL A 108 -3.15 -9.70 -6.50
CA VAL A 108 -3.04 -8.29 -6.88
C VAL A 108 -1.83 -7.62 -6.22
N GLY A 109 -1.58 -7.90 -4.94
CA GLY A 109 -0.43 -7.36 -4.22
C GLY A 109 0.90 -7.73 -4.90
N LYS A 110 1.08 -8.99 -5.29
CA LYS A 110 2.26 -9.45 -6.05
C LYS A 110 2.44 -8.66 -7.34
N GLU A 111 1.37 -8.56 -8.13
CA GLU A 111 1.40 -7.87 -9.41
C GLU A 111 1.76 -6.38 -9.22
N VAL A 112 1.12 -5.70 -8.26
CA VAL A 112 1.42 -4.29 -7.97
C VAL A 112 2.86 -4.09 -7.49
N LEU A 113 3.37 -4.97 -6.62
CA LEU A 113 4.76 -4.89 -6.16
C LEU A 113 5.75 -5.09 -7.31
N GLU A 114 5.51 -6.07 -8.17
CA GLU A 114 6.34 -6.32 -9.35
C GLU A 114 6.34 -5.12 -10.30
N LYS A 115 5.13 -4.59 -10.59
CA LYS A 115 4.92 -3.42 -11.46
C LYS A 115 5.53 -2.14 -10.89
N SER A 116 5.59 -2.01 -9.57
CA SER A 116 6.23 -0.88 -8.88
C SER A 116 7.76 -1.02 -8.78
N GLY A 117 8.35 -2.10 -9.29
CA GLY A 117 9.79 -2.36 -9.23
C GLY A 117 10.29 -2.93 -7.90
N LEU A 118 9.38 -3.41 -7.05
CA LEU A 118 9.66 -4.08 -5.77
C LEU A 118 9.68 -5.60 -5.96
N THR A 119 10.43 -6.08 -6.95
CA THR A 119 10.47 -7.49 -7.35
C THR A 119 10.88 -8.42 -6.21
N TYR A 120 11.80 -7.98 -5.34
CA TYR A 120 12.19 -8.74 -4.15
C TYR A 120 10.97 -9.07 -3.27
N HIS A 121 10.15 -8.06 -2.96
CA HIS A 121 8.95 -8.21 -2.14
C HIS A 121 7.87 -9.00 -2.87
N ALA A 122 7.70 -8.79 -4.18
CA ALA A 122 6.73 -9.54 -4.99
C ALA A 122 7.01 -11.05 -4.95
N VAL A 123 8.27 -11.47 -5.08
CA VAL A 123 8.69 -12.88 -5.03
C VAL A 123 8.52 -13.48 -3.63
N LYS A 124 8.73 -12.67 -2.58
CA LYS A 124 8.64 -13.10 -1.18
C LYS A 124 7.23 -13.03 -0.60
N LEU A 125 6.29 -12.35 -1.27
CA LEU A 125 4.89 -12.42 -0.88
C LEU A 125 4.42 -13.87 -1.05
N GLN A 126 4.05 -14.53 0.03
CA GLN A 126 3.75 -15.95 0.01
C GLN A 126 2.43 -16.24 0.72
N GLU A 127 1.51 -16.88 0.00
CA GLU A 127 0.32 -17.45 0.59
C GLU A 127 0.69 -18.60 1.53
N CYS A 128 0.01 -18.70 2.67
CA CYS A 128 0.35 -19.67 3.70
C CYS A 128 -0.89 -20.20 4.42
N VAL A 129 -0.77 -21.46 4.88
CA VAL A 129 -1.66 -22.02 5.90
C VAL A 129 -1.02 -21.73 7.26
N ILE A 130 -1.83 -21.25 8.18
CA ILE A 130 -1.43 -20.82 9.52
C ILE A 130 -2.07 -21.76 10.51
N LYS A 131 -1.29 -22.26 11.47
CA LYS A 131 -1.81 -23.14 12.53
C LYS A 131 -1.49 -22.62 13.92
N THR A 132 -2.42 -22.79 14.85
CA THR A 132 -2.16 -22.59 16.29
C THR A 132 -1.72 -23.89 16.95
N LYS A 133 -1.21 -23.81 18.18
CA LYS A 133 -0.80 -25.00 18.96
C LYS A 133 -1.97 -25.92 19.28
N GLU A 134 -3.16 -25.36 19.41
CA GLU A 134 -4.42 -26.05 19.68
C GLU A 134 -4.98 -26.73 18.42
N GLY A 135 -4.29 -26.61 17.28
CA GLY A 135 -4.64 -27.27 16.02
C GLY A 135 -5.61 -26.48 15.13
N ALA A 136 -6.01 -25.26 15.52
CA ALA A 136 -6.84 -24.42 14.66
C ALA A 136 -6.05 -23.96 13.43
N THR A 137 -6.68 -24.02 12.26
CA THR A 137 -6.04 -23.66 10.99
C THR A 137 -6.79 -22.56 10.26
N THR A 138 -6.07 -21.67 9.58
CA THR A 138 -6.67 -20.67 8.69
C THR A 138 -5.69 -20.25 7.60
N TYR A 139 -6.11 -19.35 6.73
CA TYR A 139 -5.36 -18.85 5.60
C TYR A 139 -4.83 -17.42 5.84
N GLY A 140 -3.67 -17.14 5.26
CA GLY A 140 -3.16 -15.78 5.12
C GLY A 140 -2.07 -15.70 4.06
N PHE A 141 -1.39 -14.57 4.02
CA PHE A 141 -0.15 -14.43 3.28
C PHE A 141 0.87 -13.65 4.11
N THR A 142 2.14 -13.95 3.89
CA THR A 142 3.25 -13.17 4.45
C THR A 142 3.89 -12.29 3.39
N THR A 143 4.53 -11.21 3.83
CA THR A 143 5.40 -10.37 3.01
C THR A 143 6.50 -9.77 3.89
N PRO A 144 7.74 -9.61 3.42
CA PRO A 144 8.73 -8.82 4.14
C PRO A 144 8.23 -7.40 4.38
N HIS A 145 8.70 -6.74 5.44
CA HIS A 145 8.47 -5.31 5.62
C HIS A 145 9.06 -4.54 4.42
N ILE A 146 8.24 -3.70 3.79
CA ILE A 146 8.60 -3.08 2.51
C ILE A 146 9.13 -1.65 2.71
N GLY A 147 8.57 -0.94 3.67
CA GLY A 147 8.85 0.45 3.96
C GLY A 147 7.69 1.06 4.74
N PRO A 148 7.86 2.29 5.23
CA PRO A 148 6.83 2.94 6.00
C PRO A 148 5.67 3.40 5.12
N THR A 149 4.51 3.55 5.73
CA THR A 149 3.34 4.13 5.06
C THR A 149 3.56 5.63 4.81
N GLU A 150 2.97 6.16 3.74
CA GLU A 150 3.04 7.58 3.44
C GLU A 150 2.37 8.42 4.54
N GLU A 151 1.33 7.90 5.20
CA GLU A 151 0.76 8.46 6.43
C GLU A 151 1.81 8.58 7.54
N HIS A 152 2.58 7.52 7.80
CA HIS A 152 3.59 7.55 8.86
C HIS A 152 4.75 8.50 8.52
N ILE A 153 5.16 8.58 7.25
CA ILE A 153 6.16 9.56 6.80
C ILE A 153 5.66 10.99 7.07
N LEU A 154 4.41 11.31 6.71
CA LEU A 154 3.82 12.64 6.95
C LEU A 154 3.81 13.00 8.45
N LYS A 155 3.50 12.02 9.30
CA LYS A 155 3.54 12.20 10.76
C LYS A 155 4.93 12.56 11.27
N GLU A 156 5.96 11.83 10.86
CA GLU A 156 7.33 12.10 11.30
C GLU A 156 7.85 13.44 10.75
N MET A 157 7.44 13.82 9.53
CA MET A 157 7.84 15.09 8.94
C MET A 157 7.27 16.34 9.64
N HIS A 158 6.20 16.21 10.42
CA HIS A 158 5.65 17.33 11.20
C HIS A 158 6.65 17.86 12.26
N THR A 159 7.68 17.08 12.59
CA THR A 159 8.64 17.41 13.64
C THR A 159 9.80 18.31 13.17
N TYR A 160 9.89 18.64 11.88
CA TYR A 160 10.97 19.47 11.32
C TYR A 160 10.76 20.98 11.52
N GLU A 161 11.88 21.70 11.67
CA GLU A 161 11.87 23.14 11.95
C GLU A 161 11.26 23.98 10.80
N PRO A 162 10.73 25.19 11.08
CA PRO A 162 10.03 26.03 10.10
C PRO A 162 10.79 26.32 8.81
N ASP A 163 12.12 26.44 8.88
CA ASP A 163 12.97 26.72 7.71
C ASP A 163 13.06 25.54 6.72
N GLU A 164 12.65 24.35 7.13
CA GLU A 164 12.57 23.14 6.29
C GLU A 164 11.16 22.90 5.72
N SER A 165 10.19 23.77 6.04
CA SER A 165 8.78 23.64 5.63
C SER A 165 8.59 23.58 4.11
N ARG A 166 9.37 24.36 3.33
CA ARG A 166 9.31 24.31 1.86
C ARG A 166 9.81 22.97 1.30
N ILE A 167 10.85 22.41 1.90
CA ILE A 167 11.41 21.11 1.52
C ILE A 167 10.42 20.00 1.86
N ALA A 168 9.82 20.04 3.05
CA ALA A 168 8.77 19.10 3.43
C ALA A 168 7.56 19.17 2.50
N GLN A 169 7.10 20.37 2.16
CA GLN A 169 6.03 20.59 1.18
C GLN A 169 6.37 19.99 -0.19
N GLU A 170 7.53 20.33 -0.76
CA GLU A 170 7.98 19.80 -2.05
C GLU A 170 8.07 18.26 -2.04
N PHE A 171 8.43 17.67 -0.89
CA PHE A 171 8.44 16.21 -0.73
C PHE A 171 7.04 15.61 -0.74
N VAL A 172 6.10 16.14 0.05
CA VAL A 172 4.71 15.64 0.10
C VAL A 172 4.06 15.72 -1.27
N GLU A 173 4.24 16.84 -1.97
CA GLU A 173 3.66 17.03 -3.31
C GLU A 173 4.22 16.03 -4.32
N ARG A 174 5.53 15.73 -4.25
CA ARG A 174 6.17 14.73 -5.11
C ARG A 174 5.74 13.30 -4.79
N MET A 175 5.62 12.96 -3.51
CA MET A 175 5.14 11.66 -3.03
C MET A 175 3.71 11.44 -3.52
N HIS A 176 2.82 12.40 -3.28
CA HIS A 176 1.45 12.37 -3.80
C HIS A 176 1.40 12.21 -5.33
N ALA A 177 2.18 13.00 -6.07
CA ALA A 177 2.23 12.90 -7.53
C ALA A 177 2.71 11.52 -8.01
N THR A 178 3.62 10.88 -7.28
CA THR A 178 4.12 9.52 -7.59
C THR A 178 3.04 8.47 -7.35
N SER A 179 2.39 8.52 -6.19
CA SER A 179 1.29 7.61 -5.83
C SER A 179 0.08 7.76 -6.74
N PHE A 180 -0.23 9.00 -7.14
CA PHE A 180 -1.28 9.27 -8.12
C PHE A 180 -0.93 8.68 -9.50
N LYS A 181 0.28 8.91 -10.01
CA LYS A 181 0.74 8.33 -11.28
C LYS A 181 0.69 6.80 -11.25
N LEU A 182 1.08 6.19 -10.13
CA LEU A 182 0.98 4.76 -9.94
C LEU A 182 -0.47 4.28 -9.99
N ALA A 183 -1.40 4.93 -9.27
CA ALA A 183 -2.82 4.55 -9.27
C ALA A 183 -3.43 4.65 -10.68
N ALA A 184 -3.17 5.76 -11.36
CA ALA A 184 -3.56 6.00 -12.73
C ALA A 184 -3.04 4.91 -13.68
N TRP A 185 -1.75 4.59 -13.58
CA TRP A 185 -1.12 3.60 -14.43
C TRP A 185 -1.61 2.17 -14.18
N LEU A 186 -1.71 1.75 -12.92
CA LEU A 186 -2.27 0.45 -12.53
C LEU A 186 -3.69 0.28 -13.07
N TYR A 187 -4.48 1.35 -13.05
CA TYR A 187 -5.82 1.32 -13.60
C TYR A 187 -5.82 1.27 -15.14
N LEU A 188 -5.16 2.22 -15.80
CA LEU A 188 -5.25 2.41 -17.26
C LEU A 188 -4.59 1.26 -18.04
N GLU A 189 -3.48 0.73 -17.51
CA GLU A 189 -2.68 -0.28 -18.20
C GLU A 189 -2.94 -1.71 -17.72
N HIS A 190 -3.37 -1.87 -16.46
CA HIS A 190 -3.54 -3.19 -15.85
C HIS A 190 -4.97 -3.45 -15.35
N GLY A 191 -5.86 -2.45 -15.41
CA GLY A 191 -7.23 -2.55 -14.89
C GLY A 191 -7.28 -2.93 -13.42
N LEU A 192 -6.24 -2.62 -12.66
CA LEU A 192 -6.15 -2.84 -11.23
C LEU A 192 -6.64 -1.58 -10.53
N TRP A 193 -7.49 -1.75 -9.53
CA TRP A 193 -7.98 -0.63 -8.73
C TRP A 193 -7.75 -0.88 -7.25
N VAL A 194 -7.42 0.18 -6.54
CA VAL A 194 -7.16 0.15 -5.10
C VAL A 194 -8.44 0.63 -4.41
N GLY A 195 -9.16 -0.29 -3.76
CA GLY A 195 -10.46 0.03 -3.14
C GLY A 195 -10.39 0.99 -1.94
N ASP A 196 -9.20 1.18 -1.38
CA ASP A 196 -8.90 2.01 -0.21
C ASP A 196 -7.57 2.77 -0.40
N SER A 197 -7.51 3.62 -1.42
CA SER A 197 -6.31 4.35 -1.85
C SER A 197 -5.98 5.55 -0.96
N ASN A 198 -5.78 5.35 0.34
CA ASN A 198 -5.37 6.42 1.27
C ASN A 198 -3.87 6.32 1.64
N PRO A 199 -3.24 7.38 2.17
CA PRO A 199 -1.81 7.37 2.51
C PRO A 199 -1.35 6.26 3.48
N GLY A 200 -2.25 5.71 4.31
CA GLY A 200 -1.96 4.59 5.19
C GLY A 200 -1.88 3.23 4.48
N ASN A 201 -2.36 3.15 3.23
CA ASN A 201 -2.26 1.95 2.38
C ASN A 201 -1.29 2.15 1.21
N ILE A 202 -0.42 3.15 1.30
CA ILE A 202 0.63 3.39 0.32
C ILE A 202 1.93 3.40 1.10
N ILE A 203 2.87 2.59 0.64
CA ILE A 203 4.19 2.52 1.22
C ILE A 203 5.15 3.27 0.32
N ALA A 204 6.16 3.91 0.92
CA ALA A 204 7.28 4.46 0.19
C ALA A 204 8.56 3.72 0.62
N SER A 205 9.30 3.23 -0.37
CA SER A 205 10.59 2.58 -0.20
C SER A 205 11.68 3.35 -0.95
N PHE A 206 12.93 3.15 -0.55
CA PHE A 206 14.07 3.82 -1.16
C PHE A 206 15.00 2.83 -1.82
N ASN A 207 15.34 3.10 -3.08
CA ASN A 207 16.39 2.38 -3.79
C ASN A 207 17.48 3.38 -4.21
N GLY A 208 18.46 3.58 -3.33
CA GLY A 208 19.47 4.64 -3.46
C GLY A 208 18.84 6.03 -3.34
N HIS A 209 18.91 6.84 -4.39
CA HIS A 209 18.34 8.20 -4.44
C HIS A 209 16.90 8.23 -5.01
N LYS A 210 16.21 7.09 -5.07
CA LYS A 210 14.88 6.97 -5.69
C LYS A 210 13.83 6.64 -4.64
N VAL A 211 12.72 7.38 -4.67
CA VAL A 211 11.48 7.05 -3.95
C VAL A 211 10.68 6.10 -4.83
N ILE A 212 10.28 4.97 -4.28
CA ILE A 212 9.38 4.00 -4.91
C ILE A 212 8.13 3.93 -4.05
N SER A 213 6.99 4.40 -4.57
CA SER A 213 5.70 4.20 -3.91
C SER A 213 5.07 2.89 -4.40
N SER A 214 4.33 2.20 -3.53
CA SER A 214 3.50 1.05 -3.90
C SER A 214 2.22 1.03 -3.10
N PHE A 215 1.12 0.63 -3.73
CA PHE A 215 -0.12 0.35 -3.00
C PHE A 215 -0.03 -0.99 -2.29
N ILE A 216 -0.59 -1.04 -1.09
CA ILE A 216 -0.78 -2.25 -0.28
C ILE A 216 -2.25 -2.36 0.14
N ASP A 217 -2.59 -3.47 0.78
CA ASP A 217 -3.95 -3.79 1.24
C ASP A 217 -5.03 -3.76 0.15
N PHE A 218 -5.19 -4.90 -0.52
CA PHE A 218 -6.22 -5.13 -1.52
C PHE A 218 -7.36 -6.00 -0.97
N ALA A 219 -7.58 -6.05 0.34
CA ALA A 219 -8.56 -7.00 0.89
C ALA A 219 -9.97 -6.39 1.13
N SER A 220 -10.11 -5.07 0.92
CA SER A 220 -11.28 -4.27 1.33
C SER A 220 -12.41 -4.25 0.29
N ARG A 221 -12.13 -4.48 -1.00
CA ARG A 221 -13.09 -4.44 -2.13
C ARG A 221 -12.61 -5.40 -3.24
N PRO A 222 -13.44 -5.74 -4.25
CA PRO A 222 -12.88 -6.25 -5.51
C PRO A 222 -11.80 -5.27 -6.00
N ASN A 223 -10.75 -5.73 -6.68
CA ASN A 223 -9.59 -4.90 -7.10
C ASN A 223 -9.22 -5.02 -8.59
N ARG A 224 -10.05 -5.67 -9.40
CA ARG A 224 -9.75 -5.95 -10.81
C ARG A 224 -10.95 -5.69 -11.72
N ALA A 225 -10.71 -4.92 -12.78
CA ALA A 225 -11.60 -4.76 -13.93
C ALA A 225 -11.60 -5.97 -14.85
N TYR A 226 -10.52 -6.76 -14.80
CA TYR A 226 -10.29 -7.90 -15.69
C TYR A 226 -9.90 -9.17 -14.92
N ASN A 227 -10.35 -10.33 -15.42
CA ASN A 227 -9.83 -11.64 -15.04
C ASN A 227 -9.05 -12.20 -16.23
N GLY A 228 -7.72 -12.10 -16.21
CA GLY A 228 -6.91 -12.31 -17.41
C GLY A 228 -7.25 -11.28 -18.49
N ASN A 229 -7.65 -11.73 -19.69
CA ASN A 229 -8.09 -10.86 -20.78
C ASN A 229 -9.60 -10.57 -20.78
N VAL A 230 -10.35 -11.09 -19.80
CA VAL A 230 -11.81 -10.95 -19.76
C VAL A 230 -12.19 -9.74 -18.92
N LEU A 231 -12.87 -8.76 -19.53
CA LEU A 231 -13.44 -7.60 -18.84
C LEU A 231 -14.60 -8.07 -17.94
N ILE A 232 -14.49 -7.87 -16.62
CA ILE A 232 -15.48 -8.24 -15.60
C ILE A 232 -16.56 -7.15 -15.43
N LYS A 233 -16.25 -5.88 -15.73
CA LYS A 233 -17.18 -4.74 -15.62
C LYS A 233 -17.17 -3.87 -16.86
N THR A 234 -18.29 -3.26 -17.23
CA THR A 234 -18.33 -2.38 -18.41
C THR A 234 -17.35 -1.20 -18.26
N LEU A 235 -16.82 -0.68 -19.38
CA LEU A 235 -15.89 0.45 -19.37
C LEU A 235 -16.47 1.66 -18.62
N ASP A 236 -17.77 1.91 -18.74
CA ASP A 236 -18.44 3.04 -18.10
C ASP A 236 -18.53 2.89 -16.56
N GLU A 237 -18.78 1.68 -16.05
CA GLU A 237 -18.70 1.41 -14.60
C GLU A 237 -17.26 1.49 -14.09
N THR A 238 -16.30 1.11 -14.93
CA THR A 238 -14.88 1.14 -14.62
C THR A 238 -14.41 2.59 -14.50
N ASP A 239 -14.85 3.50 -15.37
CA ASP A 239 -14.49 4.94 -15.37
C ASP A 239 -14.96 5.65 -14.08
N VAL A 240 -16.21 5.42 -13.68
CA VAL A 240 -16.77 6.00 -12.44
C VAL A 240 -16.00 5.52 -11.20
N ILE A 241 -15.58 4.25 -11.19
CA ILE A 241 -14.77 3.68 -10.10
C ILE A 241 -13.39 4.36 -10.02
N MET A 242 -12.76 4.64 -11.17
CA MET A 242 -11.47 5.32 -11.21
C MET A 242 -11.54 6.74 -10.68
N GLU A 243 -12.46 7.55 -11.21
CA GLU A 243 -12.63 8.94 -10.77
C GLU A 243 -12.88 9.00 -9.26
N LYS A 244 -13.71 8.08 -8.76
CA LYS A 244 -13.96 7.94 -7.32
C LYS A 244 -12.69 7.57 -6.55
N ASN A 245 -11.89 6.62 -7.01
CA ASN A 245 -10.68 6.20 -6.30
C ASN A 245 -9.60 7.28 -6.29
N LEU A 246 -9.37 7.97 -7.42
CA LEU A 246 -8.42 9.09 -7.48
C LEU A 246 -8.88 10.28 -6.62
N SER A 247 -10.18 10.55 -6.58
CA SER A 247 -10.75 11.54 -5.65
C SER A 247 -10.52 11.16 -4.19
N VAL A 248 -10.64 9.88 -3.84
CA VAL A 248 -10.37 9.37 -2.48
C VAL A 248 -8.88 9.52 -2.14
N LEU A 249 -7.98 9.20 -3.07
CA LEU A 249 -6.53 9.38 -2.90
C LEU A 249 -6.16 10.83 -2.59
N TYR A 250 -6.67 11.76 -3.40
CA TYR A 250 -6.47 13.20 -3.18
C TYR A 250 -6.98 13.64 -1.81
N LYS A 251 -8.23 13.31 -1.47
CA LYS A 251 -8.85 13.69 -0.19
C LYS A 251 -8.07 13.12 0.99
N GLY A 252 -7.61 11.87 0.89
CA GLY A 252 -6.80 11.23 1.93
C GLY A 252 -5.50 11.97 2.18
N PHE A 253 -4.75 12.30 1.12
CA PHE A 253 -3.51 13.07 1.23
C PHE A 253 -3.72 14.47 1.79
N LYS A 254 -4.74 15.17 1.31
CA LYS A 254 -5.07 16.51 1.80
C LYS A 254 -5.36 16.50 3.30
N VAL A 255 -6.21 15.57 3.76
CA VAL A 255 -6.54 15.43 5.18
C VAL A 255 -5.29 15.16 6.03
N GLN A 256 -4.40 14.28 5.57
CA GLN A 256 -3.16 13.99 6.31
C GLN A 256 -2.21 15.19 6.32
N ALA A 257 -2.05 15.89 5.19
CA ALA A 257 -1.26 17.12 5.14
C ALA A 257 -1.82 18.20 6.08
N ASP A 258 -3.14 18.38 6.12
CA ASP A 258 -3.83 19.33 6.99
C ASP A 258 -3.63 18.97 8.49
N ILE A 259 -3.78 17.69 8.87
CA ILE A 259 -3.53 17.19 10.24
C ILE A 259 -2.09 17.51 10.68
N HIS A 260 -1.13 17.34 9.78
CA HIS A 260 0.28 17.55 10.03
C HIS A 260 0.75 18.98 9.69
N LYS A 261 -0.18 19.91 9.45
CA LYS A 261 0.09 21.33 9.14
C LYS A 261 1.11 21.55 8.03
N ILE A 262 1.17 20.62 7.07
CA ILE A 262 2.04 20.74 5.90
C ILE A 262 1.27 21.52 4.84
N PRO A 263 1.77 22.68 4.37
CA PRO A 263 1.13 23.41 3.28
C PRO A 263 1.03 22.51 2.05
N PHE A 264 -0.17 22.36 1.48
CA PHE A 264 -0.41 21.57 0.29
C PHE A 264 -1.04 22.47 -0.78
N SER A 265 -0.23 23.00 -1.70
CA SER A 265 -0.67 24.04 -2.64
C SER A 265 -0.46 23.65 -4.11
N ARG A 266 -1.58 23.62 -4.85
CA ARG A 266 -1.71 23.62 -6.33
C ARG A 266 -1.08 22.52 -7.18
N GLY A 267 0.00 21.83 -6.78
CA GLY A 267 0.63 20.77 -7.59
C GLY A 267 -0.33 19.62 -7.98
N THR A 268 -1.45 19.52 -7.29
CA THR A 268 -2.54 18.58 -7.52
C THR A 268 -3.49 18.97 -8.64
N LYS A 269 -3.71 20.26 -8.89
CA LYS A 269 -4.66 20.71 -9.92
C LYS A 269 -4.14 20.42 -11.32
N GLU A 270 -2.83 20.60 -11.54
CA GLU A 270 -2.17 20.25 -12.80
C GLU A 270 -2.10 18.73 -13.04
N VAL A 271 -1.97 17.94 -11.97
CA VAL A 271 -1.97 16.46 -12.05
C VAL A 271 -3.38 15.91 -12.29
N GLU A 272 -4.40 16.50 -11.66
CA GLU A 272 -5.81 16.23 -11.92
C GLU A 272 -6.21 16.65 -13.34
N GLU A 273 -5.82 17.86 -13.78
CA GLU A 273 -6.05 18.36 -15.15
C GLU A 273 -5.34 17.49 -16.20
N ALA A 274 -4.08 17.09 -15.97
CA ALA A 274 -3.38 16.16 -16.85
C ALA A 274 -4.10 14.80 -16.94
N PHE A 275 -4.72 14.34 -15.85
CA PHE A 275 -5.45 13.09 -15.85
C PHE A 275 -6.79 13.19 -16.59
N THR A 276 -7.56 14.26 -16.35
CA THR A 276 -8.80 14.57 -17.07
C THR A 276 -8.56 14.73 -18.57
N LEU A 277 -7.38 15.21 -18.98
CA LEU A 277 -7.01 15.36 -20.38
C LEU A 277 -6.55 14.05 -21.05
N LEU A 278 -5.90 13.14 -20.32
CA LEU A 278 -5.40 11.86 -20.86
C LEU A 278 -6.49 10.77 -20.93
N LEU A 279 -7.48 10.84 -20.05
CA LEU A 279 -8.62 9.92 -19.97
C LEU A 279 -9.33 9.73 -21.33
N PRO A 280 -9.75 10.80 -22.04
CA PRO A 280 -10.46 10.67 -23.31
C PRO A 280 -9.64 10.05 -24.44
N GLU A 281 -8.33 10.32 -24.49
CA GLU A 281 -7.45 9.73 -25.49
C GLU A 281 -7.22 8.24 -25.24
N ARG A 282 -6.99 7.85 -23.97
CA ARG A 282 -6.85 6.44 -23.61
C ARG A 282 -8.17 5.67 -23.78
N LYS A 283 -9.33 6.32 -23.56
CA LYS A 283 -10.66 5.77 -23.92
C LYS A 283 -10.74 5.40 -25.40
N LYS A 284 -10.19 6.21 -26.29
CA LYS A 284 -10.17 5.92 -27.74
C LYS A 284 -9.26 4.73 -28.06
N GLU A 285 -8.13 4.60 -27.38
CA GLU A 285 -7.17 3.50 -27.61
C GLU A 285 -7.66 2.16 -27.07
N LEU A 286 -8.20 2.13 -25.85
CA LEU A 286 -8.78 0.92 -25.26
C LEU A 286 -9.97 0.39 -26.06
N ARG A 287 -10.81 1.29 -26.61
CA ARG A 287 -11.93 0.91 -27.51
C ARG A 287 -11.44 0.34 -28.84
N LYS A 288 -10.27 0.76 -29.34
CA LYS A 288 -9.66 0.22 -30.56
C LYS A 288 -9.01 -1.15 -30.35
N SER A 289 -8.50 -1.43 -29.15
CA SER A 289 -7.83 -2.70 -28.83
C SER A 289 -8.75 -3.92 -28.63
N LYS A 290 -10.08 -3.72 -28.69
CA LYS A 290 -11.10 -4.78 -28.51
C LYS A 290 -11.72 -5.29 -29.82
N TYR A 291 -11.10 -4.98 -30.96
CA TYR A 291 -11.42 -5.54 -32.27
C TYR A 291 -10.14 -5.99 -32.97
#